data_AF-A0A183HWW1-F1
#
_entry.id   AF-A0A183HWW1-F1
#
_cell.length_a   1.000
_cell.length_b   1.000
_cell.length_c   1.000
_cell.angle_alpha   90.00
_cell.angle_beta   90.00
_cell.angle_gamma   90.00
#
_symmetry.space_group_name_H-M   'P 1'
#
loop_
_entity.id
_entity.type
_entity.pdbx_description
1 polymer ?
#
loop_
_entity_poly.entity_id
_entity_poly.type
_entity_poly.pdbx_seq_one_letter_code
_entity_poly.pdbx_strand_id
1 'polypeptide(L)' 'MLQVVKCPLCLEPYREPKVLACFHSFCKACLERQMDDNCAEKIVCPQCRVETQLSVQLGMRRYYCSLSDVKILL' A
#
# COMPACT_ATOMS: atom_id res chain seq x y z
N MET A 1 -18.78 -8.76 22.98
CA MET A 1 -18.10 -9.57 21.95
C MET A 1 -17.47 -8.59 20.96
N LEU A 2 -16.14 -8.45 20.97
CA LEU A 2 -15.43 -7.55 20.05
C LEU A 2 -15.09 -8.34 18.78
N GLN A 3 -15.59 -7.91 17.62
CA GLN A 3 -15.20 -8.50 16.34
C GLN A 3 -13.87 -7.88 15.90
N VAL A 4 -12.85 -8.71 15.75
CA VAL A 4 -11.54 -8.26 15.25
C VAL A 4 -11.57 -8.22 13.73
N VAL A 5 -11.34 -7.06 13.13
CA VAL A 5 -11.29 -6.89 11.68
C VAL A 5 -9.94 -7.36 11.15
N LYS A 6 -9.97 -8.22 10.14
CA LYS A 6 -8.80 -8.90 9.58
C LYS A 6 -8.47 -8.41 8.17
N CYS A 7 -7.19 -8.42 7.83
CA CYS A 7 -6.70 -8.17 6.48
C CYS A 7 -7.03 -9.36 5.57
N PRO A 8 -7.61 -9.15 4.38
CA PRO A 8 -7.97 -10.25 3.48
C PRO A 8 -6.75 -10.94 2.85
N LEU A 9 -5.56 -10.31 2.85
CA LEU A 9 -4.34 -10.89 2.28
C LEU A 9 -3.59 -11.81 3.24
N CYS A 10 -3.58 -11.50 4.53
CA CYS A 10 -2.84 -12.29 5.53
C CYS A 10 -3.74 -12.96 6.58
N LEU A 11 -5.05 -12.68 6.57
CA LEU A 11 -6.06 -13.24 7.49
C LEU A 11 -5.82 -12.98 8.99
N GLU A 12 -4.90 -12.08 9.28
CA GLU A 12 -4.56 -11.58 10.61
C GLU A 12 -5.22 -10.21 10.88
N PRO A 13 -5.33 -9.78 12.15
CA PRO A 13 -5.76 -8.43 12.48
C PRO A 13 -4.94 -7.38 11.72
N TYR A 14 -5.60 -6.31 11.30
CA TYR A 14 -4.91 -5.24 10.56
C TYR A 14 -3.71 -4.68 11.32
N ARG A 15 -2.58 -4.57 10.62
CA ARG A 15 -1.36 -3.88 11.08
C ARG A 15 -1.04 -2.76 10.11
N GLU A 16 -1.06 -1.52 10.60
CA GLU A 16 -0.88 -0.31 9.78
C GLU A 16 -1.71 -0.36 8.49
N PRO A 17 -3.05 -0.45 8.57
CA PRO A 17 -3.89 -0.58 7.40
C PRO A 17 -3.73 0.64 6.48
N LYS A 18 -3.66 0.38 5.17
CA LYS A 18 -3.71 1.39 4.12
C LYS A 18 -4.97 1.19 3.31
N VAL A 19 -5.68 2.29 3.07
CA VAL A 19 -6.90 2.34 2.28
C VAL A 19 -6.53 2.74 0.86
N LEU A 20 -6.89 1.90 -0.11
CA LEU A 20 -6.72 2.21 -1.53
C LEU A 20 -7.83 3.17 -2.01
N ALA A 21 -7.69 3.76 -3.20
CA ALA A 21 -8.69 4.69 -3.75
C ALA A 21 -10.08 4.05 -3.95
N CYS A 22 -10.14 2.72 -4.05
CA CYS A 22 -11.37 1.93 -4.07
C CYS A 22 -11.94 1.59 -2.68
N PHE A 23 -11.42 2.20 -1.62
CA PHE A 23 -11.82 2.00 -0.21
C PHE A 23 -11.54 0.61 0.38
N HIS A 24 -10.87 -0.29 -0.34
CA HIS A 24 -10.38 -1.54 0.23
C HIS A 24 -9.12 -1.31 1.07
N SER A 25 -9.04 -2.01 2.21
CA SER A 25 -7.97 -1.85 3.18
C SER A 25 -7.12 -3.11 3.28
N PHE A 26 -5.81 -2.92 3.45
CA PHE A 26 -4.84 -4.01 3.58
C PHE A 26 -3.71 -3.58 4.54
N CYS A 27 -3.03 -4.52 5.18
CA CYS A 27 -1.83 -4.17 5.95
C CYS A 27 -0.77 -3.57 5.03
N LYS A 28 -0.05 -2.54 5.48
CA LYS A 28 1.08 -1.93 4.77
C LYS A 28 2.05 -2.98 4.23
N ALA A 29 2.52 -3.89 5.08
CA ALA A 29 3.45 -4.96 4.70
C ALA A 29 2.85 -5.99 3.73
N CYS A 30 1.52 -6.10 3.64
CA CYS A 30 0.89 -6.95 2.62
C CYS A 30 0.91 -6.27 1.26
N LEU A 31 0.64 -4.96 1.19
CA LEU A 31 0.73 -4.19 -0.05
C LEU A 31 2.16 -4.08 -0.56
N GLU A 32 3.14 -3.82 0.33
CA GLU A 32 4.56 -3.76 -0.04
C GLU A 32 5.10 -5.08 -0.61
N ARG A 33 4.49 -6.23 -0.25
CA ARG A 33 4.81 -7.54 -0.83
C ARG A 33 4.18 -7.79 -2.20
N GLN A 34 3.14 -7.05 -2.56
CA GLN A 34 2.50 -7.11 -3.88
C GLN A 34 3.16 -6.16 -4.89
N MET A 35 4.05 -5.28 -4.43
CA MET A 35 4.81 -4.38 -5.29
C MET A 35 6.06 -5.10 -5.78
N ASP A 36 6.29 -5.08 -7.09
CA ASP A 36 7.52 -5.61 -7.68
C ASP A 36 8.74 -4.78 -7.26
N ASP A 37 9.92 -5.39 -7.34
CA ASP A 37 11.09 -4.95 -6.57
C ASP A 37 11.62 -3.56 -6.91
N ASN A 38 11.23 -2.97 -8.03
CA ASN A 38 11.68 -1.66 -8.47
C ASN A 38 10.48 -0.83 -8.94
N CYS A 39 10.17 0.24 -8.18
CA CYS A 39 9.57 1.46 -8.74
C CYS A 39 8.10 1.41 -9.17
N ALA A 40 7.22 0.87 -8.34
CA ALA A 40 5.79 0.97 -8.63
C ALA A 40 5.26 2.40 -8.36
N GLU A 41 4.75 3.07 -9.41
CA GLU A 41 4.01 4.35 -9.33
C GLU A 41 2.53 4.15 -9.00
N LYS A 42 2.07 2.90 -9.06
CA LYS A 42 0.69 2.53 -8.79
C LYS A 42 0.60 1.15 -8.15
N ILE A 43 -0.49 0.93 -7.42
CA ILE A 43 -0.86 -0.37 -6.89
C ILE A 43 -2.24 -0.77 -7.39
N VAL A 44 -2.38 -2.02 -7.79
CA VAL A 44 -3.65 -2.60 -8.22
C VAL A 44 -4.30 -3.26 -7.02
N CYS A 45 -5.56 -2.93 -6.74
CA CYS A 45 -6.29 -3.55 -5.63
C CYS A 45 -6.44 -5.07 -5.87
N PRO A 46 -6.00 -5.93 -4.95
CA PRO A 46 -6.15 -7.38 -5.10
C PRO A 46 -7.60 -7.87 -5.11
N GLN A 47 -8.54 -7.09 -4.55
CA GLN A 47 -9.95 -7.47 -4.45
C GLN A 47 -10.79 -7.04 -5.64
N CYS A 48 -10.57 -5.83 -6.17
CA CYS A 48 -11.42 -5.25 -7.22
C CYS A 48 -10.67 -4.75 -8.45
N ARG A 49 -9.33 -4.89 -8.48
CA ARG A 49 -8.44 -4.49 -9.57
C ARG A 49 -8.43 -2.99 -9.91
N VAL A 50 -9.07 -2.15 -9.11
CA VAL A 50 -8.97 -0.69 -9.24
C VAL A 50 -7.56 -0.24 -8.89
N GLU A 51 -6.98 0.60 -9.76
CA GLU A 51 -5.66 1.18 -9.56
C GLU A 51 -5.70 2.32 -8.52
N THR A 52 -4.65 2.42 -7.73
CA THR A 52 -4.41 3.53 -6.80
C THR A 52 -3.02 4.09 -7.07
N GLN A 53 -2.95 5.38 -7.36
CA GLN A 53 -1.66 6.06 -7.52
C GLN A 53 -0.93 6.13 -6.19
N LEU A 54 0.36 5.84 -6.24
CA LEU A 54 1.24 5.76 -5.08
C LEU A 54 1.81 7.16 -4.79
N SER A 55 1.33 7.80 -3.72
CA SER A 55 1.81 9.10 -3.24
C SER A 55 2.50 9.00 -1.88
N VAL A 56 3.30 10.00 -1.51
CA VAL A 56 3.97 10.10 -0.18
C VAL A 56 2.97 9.93 0.97
N GLN A 57 1.72 10.35 0.78
CA GLN A 57 0.65 10.28 1.78
C GLN A 57 0.21 8.84 2.09
N LEU A 58 0.34 7.91 1.14
CA LEU A 58 0.05 6.49 1.37
C LEU A 58 1.13 5.82 2.25
N GLY A 59 2.32 6.42 2.40
CA GLY A 59 3.31 6.03 3.41
C GLY A 59 3.85 4.60 3.29
N MET A 60 3.92 4.03 2.09
CA MET A 60 4.66 2.80 1.77
C MET A 60 6.18 3.05 1.71
N ARG A 61 7.00 2.01 1.84
CA ARG A 61 8.48 2.15 1.89
C ARG A 61 9.17 2.12 0.53
N ARG A 62 8.48 1.71 -0.55
CA ARG A 62 9.08 1.36 -1.85
C ARG A 62 8.85 2.41 -2.97
N TYR A 63 8.89 3.70 -2.65
CA TYR A 63 8.70 4.78 -3.65
C TYR A 63 10.00 5.26 -4.33
N TYR A 64 11.18 4.80 -3.90
CA TYR A 64 12.46 5.41 -4.31
C TYR A 64 13.09 4.68 -5.49
N CYS A 65 12.58 4.93 -6.71
CA CYS A 65 13.21 4.42 -7.93
C CYS A 65 14.44 5.21 -8.37
N SER A 66 14.45 6.51 -8.06
CA SER A 66 15.39 7.44 -8.64
C SER A 66 15.91 8.31 -7.51
N LEU A 67 17.22 8.31 -7.30
CA LEU A 67 17.91 9.37 -6.55
C LEU A 67 17.70 10.78 -7.18
N SER A 68 16.93 10.87 -8.27
CA SER A 68 16.44 12.09 -8.92
C SER A 68 15.25 12.76 -8.21
N ASP A 69 14.49 12.04 -7.37
CA ASP A 69 13.32 12.58 -6.66
C ASP A 69 13.64 12.98 -5.20
N VAL A 70 14.93 13.12 -4.85
CA VAL A 70 15.37 13.85 -3.64
C VAL A 70 15.22 15.37 -3.89
N LYS A 71 14.02 15.80 -4.27
CA LYS A 71 13.61 17.20 -4.43
C LYS A 71 12.24 17.50 -3.83
N ILE A 72 11.80 16.69 -2.85
CA ILE A 72 10.61 16.98 -2.04
C ILE A 72 10.97 17.21 -0.56
N LEU A 73 12.26 17.21 -0.20
CA LEU A 73 12.71 17.61 1.14
C LEU A 73 14.06 18.36 1.12
N LEU A 74 14.25 19.33 0.21
CA LEU A 74 15.14 20.50 0.38
C LEU A 74 14.61 21.66 -0.46
#